data_AF-A0A2M8V0N6-F1
#
_entry.id   AF-A0A2M8V0N6-F1
#
_cell.length_a   1.000
_cell.length_b   1.000
_cell.length_c   1.000
_cell.angle_alpha   90.00
_cell.angle_beta   90.00
_cell.angle_gamma   90.00
#
_symmetry.space_group_name_H-M   'P 1'
#
loop_
_entity.id
_entity.type
_entity.pdbx_description
1 polymer ?
#
loop_
_entity_poly.entity_id
_entity_poly.type
_entity_poly.pdbx_seq_one_letter_code
_entity_poly.pdbx_strand_id
1 'polypeptide(L)' 'MNFLACDGNWAVSADGSAICTGVLHVVTSEELQSEFGSALTWDQVAELRGEVLALFCIAFGFLVLKRLLK' A
#
# COMPACT_ATOMS: atom_id res chain seq x y z
N MET A 1 14.79 5.89 11.05
CA MET A 1 14.27 4.57 11.46
C MET A 1 14.73 3.57 10.42
N ASN A 2 15.04 2.33 10.78
CA ASN A 2 15.52 1.33 9.82
C ASN A 2 14.35 0.45 9.38
N PHE A 3 14.30 0.13 8.07
CA PHE A 3 13.30 -0.73 7.44
C PHE A 3 13.95 -2.03 7.00
N LEU A 4 13.12 -3.08 6.93
CA LEU A 4 13.52 -4.38 6.39
C LEU A 4 13.05 -4.47 4.94
N ALA A 5 14.00 -4.60 4.02
CA ALA A 5 13.75 -4.90 2.62
C ALA A 5 14.12 -6.36 2.33
N CYS A 6 13.46 -6.94 1.33
CA CYS A 6 13.72 -8.29 0.86
C CYS A 6 13.99 -8.20 -0.64
N ASP A 7 15.12 -8.74 -1.10
CA ASP A 7 15.47 -8.79 -2.53
C ASP A 7 14.81 -9.96 -3.28
N GLY A 8 13.91 -10.67 -2.60
CA GLY A 8 13.01 -11.68 -3.15
C GLY A 8 11.56 -11.41 -2.76
N ASN A 9 10.78 -12.48 -2.57
CA ASN A 9 9.39 -12.35 -2.13
C ASN A 9 9.25 -12.48 -0.62
N TRP A 10 8.37 -11.64 -0.06
CA TRP A 10 7.81 -11.86 1.27
C TRP A 10 6.82 -13.02 1.21
N ALA A 11 7.02 -14.01 2.07
CA ALA A 11 6.11 -15.12 2.27
C ALA A 11 5.71 -15.21 3.75
N VAL A 12 4.65 -15.97 4.03
CA VAL A 12 4.19 -16.22 5.40
C VAL A 12 4.58 -17.65 5.77
N SER A 13 5.33 -17.78 6.86
CA SER A 13 5.73 -19.06 7.43
C SER A 13 4.53 -19.76 8.10
N ALA A 14 4.67 -21.07 8.38
CA ALA A 14 3.62 -21.88 9.01
C ALA A 14 3.21 -21.39 10.41
N ASP A 15 4.09 -20.63 11.08
CA ASP A 15 3.85 -19.97 12.36
C ASP A 15 3.22 -18.57 12.23
N GLY A 16 2.93 -18.12 11.00
CA GLY A 16 2.36 -16.80 10.71
C GLY A 16 3.39 -15.67 10.66
N SER A 17 4.69 -15.95 10.83
CA SER A 17 5.73 -14.93 10.70
C SER A 17 6.02 -14.58 9.22
N ALA A 18 6.38 -13.33 8.97
CA ALA A 18 6.82 -12.90 7.64
C ALA A 18 8.28 -13.35 7.41
N ILE A 19 8.51 -14.08 6.33
CA ILE A 19 9.83 -14.56 5.92
C ILE A 19 10.21 -13.97 4.56
N CYS A 20 11.47 -13.60 4.41
CA CYS A 20 12.04 -13.22 3.12
C CYS A 20 12.58 -14.49 2.44
N THR A 21 12.15 -14.74 1.20
CA THR A 21 12.64 -15.88 0.39
C THR A 21 14.02 -15.63 -0.23
N GLY A 22 14.51 -14.39 -0.17
CA GLY A 22 15.85 -13.95 -0.57
C GLY A 22 16.70 -13.50 0.62
N VAL A 23 17.55 -12.50 0.41
CA VAL A 23 18.37 -11.86 1.43
C VAL A 23 17.62 -10.69 2.06
N LEU A 24 17.66 -10.66 3.39
CA LEU A 24 17.12 -9.57 4.19
C LEU A 24 18.13 -8.42 4.22
N HIS A 25 17.71 -7.24 3.78
CA HIS A 25 18.49 -6.01 3.82
C HIS A 25 17.89 -5.04 4.82
N VAL A 26 18.74 -4.40 5.61
CA VAL A 26 18.32 -3.30 6.49
C VAL A 26 18.60 -2.01 5.75
N VAL A 27 17.56 -1.27 5.40
CA VAL A 27 17.66 -0.01 4.68
C VAL A 27 17.20 1.14 5.56
N THR A 28 17.89 2.27 5.47
CA THR A 28 17.51 3.51 6.13
C THR A 28 16.34 4.19 5.41
N SER A 29 15.69 5.15 6.06
CA SER A 29 14.67 5.98 5.43
C SER A 29 15.19 6.69 4.17
N GLU A 30 16.45 7.15 4.23
CA GLU A 30 17.11 7.90 3.18
C GLU A 30 17.40 7.02 1.95
N GLU A 31 17.89 5.80 2.18
CA GLU A 31 18.12 4.81 1.11
C GLU A 31 16.81 4.38 0.45
N LEU A 32 15.76 4.16 1.23
CA LEU A 32 14.45 3.78 0.72
C LEU A 32 13.83 4.91 -0.14
N GLN A 33 13.97 6.18 0.26
CA GLN A 33 13.57 7.32 -0.59
C GLN A 33 14.39 7.43 -1.88
N SER A 34 15.66 7.01 -1.85
CA SER A 34 16.50 7.02 -3.06
C SER A 34 16.08 5.95 -4.07
N GLU A 35 15.63 4.78 -3.61
CA GLU A 35 15.21 3.67 -4.49
C GLU A 35 13.75 3.78 -4.96
N PHE A 36 12.83 4.15 -4.09
CA PHE A 36 11.39 4.19 -4.38
C PHE A 36 10.88 5.58 -4.80
N GLY A 37 11.77 6.58 -4.84
CA GLY A 37 11.47 7.95 -5.20
C GLY A 37 11.00 8.81 -4.03
N SER A 38 10.85 10.11 -4.29
CA SER A 38 10.40 11.08 -3.29
C SER A 38 8.97 10.76 -2.84
N ALA A 39 8.66 11.13 -1.59
CA ALA A 39 7.29 11.14 -1.09
C ALA A 39 6.34 11.85 -2.08
N LEU A 40 5.10 11.35 -2.18
CA LEU A 40 4.06 11.97 -3.01
C LEU A 40 3.95 13.47 -2.67
N THR A 41 3.86 14.31 -3.70
CA THR A 41 3.61 15.73 -3.49
C THR A 41 2.19 15.92 -2.95
N TRP A 42 1.95 17.04 -2.25
CA TRP A 42 0.62 17.35 -1.72
C TRP A 42 -0.46 17.40 -2.82
N ASP A 43 -0.09 17.80 -4.03
CA ASP A 43 -0.98 17.78 -5.19
C ASP A 43 -1.33 16.35 -5.61
N GLN A 44 -0.34 15.44 -5.67
CA GLN A 44 -0.57 14.02 -5.96
C GLN A 44 -1.42 13.34 -4.88
N VAL A 45 -1.21 13.69 -3.61
CA VAL A 45 -2.03 13.21 -2.49
C VAL A 45 -3.48 13.70 -2.63
N ALA A 46 -3.68 14.95 -3.04
CA ALA A 46 -5.02 15.52 -3.25
C ALA A 46 -5.75 14.82 -4.40
N GLU A 47 -5.07 14.54 -5.50
CA GLU A 47 -5.61 13.80 -6.65
C GLU A 47 -6.00 12.36 -6.26
N LEU A 48 -5.09 11.62 -5.62
CA LEU A 48 -5.36 10.25 -5.14
C LEU A 48 -6.56 10.23 -4.19
N ARG A 49 -6.67 11.21 -3.29
CA ARG A 49 -7.79 11.29 -2.35
C ARG A 49 -9.13 11.46 -3.08
N GLY A 50 -9.16 12.25 -4.14
CA GLY A 50 -10.35 12.44 -4.98
C GLY A 50 -10.78 11.12 -5.64
N GLU A 51 -9.85 10.41 -6.25
CA GLU A 51 -10.11 9.13 -6.91
C GLU A 51 -10.58 8.04 -5.93
N VAL A 52 -9.93 7.93 -4.77
CA VAL A 52 -10.31 6.97 -3.72
C VAL A 52 -11.72 7.26 -3.19
N LEU A 53 -12.06 8.53 -2.97
CA LEU A 53 -13.41 8.92 -2.56
C LEU A 53 -14.44 8.60 -3.64
N ALA A 54 -14.13 8.83 -4.91
CA ALA A 54 -15.01 8.48 -6.02
C ALA A 54 -15.28 6.97 -6.08
N LEU A 55 -14.23 6.14 -5.97
CA LEU A 55 -14.36 4.68 -5.91
C LEU A 55 -15.21 4.24 -4.72
N PHE A 56 -14.98 4.81 -3.54
CA PHE A 56 -15.78 4.52 -2.35
C PHE A 56 -17.25 4.88 -2.57
N CYS A 57 -17.54 6.07 -3.08
CA CYS A 57 -18.89 6.53 -3.39
C CYS A 57 -19.58 5.63 -4.42
N ILE A 58 -18.87 5.14 -5.44
CA ILE A 58 -19.42 4.22 -6.44
C ILE A 58 -19.74 2.88 -5.80
N ALA A 59 -18.80 2.28 -5.07
CA ALA A 59 -19.00 0.97 -4.43
C ALA A 59 -20.13 1.01 -3.40
N PHE A 60 -20.11 1.98 -2.49
CA PHE A 60 -21.16 2.14 -1.48
C PHE A 60 -22.48 2.61 -2.08
N GLY A 61 -22.45 3.53 -3.03
CA GLY A 61 -23.64 3.97 -3.76
C GLY A 61 -24.33 2.81 -4.45
N PHE A 62 -23.58 1.94 -5.12
CA PHE A 62 -24.10 0.72 -5.71
C PHE A 62 -24.70 -0.22 -4.66
N LEU A 63 -24.03 -0.44 -3.52
CA LEU A 63 -24.55 -1.29 -2.44
C LEU A 63 -25.84 -0.73 -1.83
N VAL A 64 -25.92 0.59 -1.63
CA VAL A 64 -27.12 1.27 -1.14
C VAL A 64 -28.25 1.18 -2.15
N LEU A 65 -27.98 1.45 -3.44
CA LEU A 65 -28.97 1.30 -4.50
C LEU A 65 -29.46 -0.14 -4.62
N LYS A 66 -28.56 -1.13 -4.57
CA LYS A 66 -28.92 -2.55 -4.54
C LYS A 66 -29.85 -2.87 -3.36
N ARG A 67 -29.54 -2.36 -2.16
CA ARG A 67 -30.40 -2.54 -0.98
C ARG A 67 -31.76 -1.88 -1.13
N LEU A 68 -31.85 -0.72 -1.78
CA LEU A 68 -33.09 0.03 -1.96
C LEU A 68 -33.96 -0.53 -3.10
N LEU A 69 -33.35 -1.13 -4.12
CA LEU A 69 -34.02 -1.64 -5.32
C LEU A 69 -34.45 -3.13 -5.23
N LYS A 70 -34.28 -3.76 -4.06
CA LYS A 70 -34.50 -5.18 -3.69
C LYS A 70 -33.30 -6.10 -3.88
#